data_AF-A0A7S1KY81-F1
#
_entry.id   AF-A0A7S1KY81-F1
#
_cell.length_a   1.000
_cell.length_b   1.000
_cell.length_c   1.000
_cell.angle_alpha   90.00
_cell.angle_beta   90.00
_cell.angle_gamma   90.00
#
_symmetry.space_group_name_H-M   'P 1'
#
loop_
_entity.id
_entity.type
_entity.pdbx_description
1 polymer ?
#
loop_
_entity_poly.entity_id
_entity_poly.type
_entity_poly.pdbx_seq_one_letter_code
_entity_poly.pdbx_strand_id
1 'polypeptide(L)'
;PAVVRVDTRPGATLGDMTHFSGFPSSVGGSAKFAGAAIDSAGFMWLVPLGAPAVVRVDTRPGATLGDMTHFSGFPSSVGGSAKFAGAAIDSAGFMWLVPLGAPAVVRVD
;
A
#
# COMPACT_ATOMS: atom_id res chain seq x y z
N PRO A 1 8.10 9.68 2.02
CA PRO A 1 8.00 8.33 1.41
C PRO A 1 7.41 8.48 0.01
N ALA A 2 7.69 7.51 -0.86
CA ALA A 2 7.20 7.51 -2.23
C ALA A 2 7.05 6.07 -2.73
N VAL A 3 6.15 5.88 -3.70
CA VAL A 3 6.07 4.64 -4.48
C VAL A 3 6.80 4.86 -5.79
N VAL A 4 7.61 3.89 -6.20
CA VAL A 4 8.30 3.92 -7.48
C VAL A 4 7.71 2.82 -8.36
N ARG A 5 7.13 3.19 -9.50
CA ARG A 5 6.73 2.23 -10.53
C ARG A 5 7.86 2.09 -11.54
N VAL A 6 8.24 0.85 -11.85
CA VAL A 6 9.24 0.51 -12.87
C VAL A 6 8.54 -0.18 -14.04
N ASP A 7 8.77 0.28 -15.27
CA ASP A 7 8.29 -0.41 -16.47
C ASP A 7 9.23 -1.57 -16.83
N THR A 8 8.69 -2.79 -16.87
CA THR A 8 9.45 -4.03 -17.14
C THR A 8 9.06 -4.69 -18.47
N ARG A 9 8.23 -4.03 -19.28
CA ARG A 9 7.77 -4.58 -20.56
C ARG A 9 8.94 -4.67 -21.56
N PRO A 10 8.97 -5.68 -22.45
CA PRO A 10 9.97 -5.76 -23.51
C PRO A 10 9.96 -4.50 -24.37
N GLY A 11 11.12 -3.87 -24.54
CA GLY A 11 11.27 -2.63 -25.32
C GLY A 11 11.03 -1.33 -24.53
N ALA A 12 10.67 -1.41 -23.24
CA ALA A 12 10.72 -0.23 -22.37
C ALA A 12 12.17 0.21 -22.15
N THR A 13 12.41 1.52 -22.06
CA THR A 13 13.73 2.03 -21.67
C THR A 13 14.00 1.59 -20.24
N LEU A 14 15.09 0.86 -20.03
CA LEU A 14 15.48 0.41 -18.71
C LEU A 14 15.68 1.63 -17.79
N GLY A 15 14.86 1.75 -16.76
CA GLY A 15 14.94 2.85 -15.79
C GLY A 15 13.91 3.96 -15.93
N ASP A 16 12.90 3.82 -16.82
CA ASP A 16 11.72 4.69 -16.78
C ASP A 16 10.94 4.46 -15.47
N MET A 17 11.21 5.31 -14.49
CA MET A 17 10.64 5.27 -13.15
C MET A 17 9.70 6.43 -12.93
N THR A 18 8.46 6.14 -12.52
CA THR A 18 7.50 7.17 -12.11
C THR A 18 7.41 7.18 -10.58
N HIS A 19 7.59 8.36 -10.00
CA HIS A 19 7.61 8.56 -8.56
C HIS A 19 6.28 9.13 -8.07
N PHE A 20 5.52 8.34 -7.31
CA PHE A 20 4.27 8.77 -6.68
C PHE A 20 4.59 9.29 -5.28
N SER A 21 4.61 10.61 -5.14
CA SER A 21 4.88 11.34 -3.89
C SER A 21 3.64 12.09 -3.40
N GLY A 22 3.76 12.91 -2.34
CA GLY A 22 2.64 13.71 -1.82
C GLY A 22 1.82 12.99 -0.74
N PHE A 23 2.40 11.98 -0.09
CA PHE A 23 1.77 11.30 1.04
C PHE A 23 1.30 12.30 2.10
N PRO A 24 0.04 12.20 2.58
CA PRO A 24 -0.42 12.98 3.72
C PRO A 24 0.52 12.79 4.91
N SER A 25 0.75 13.86 5.68
CA SER A 25 1.67 13.83 6.83
C SER A 25 1.30 12.77 7.87
N SER A 26 0.01 12.43 7.99
CA SER A 26 -0.52 11.40 8.89
C SER A 26 -0.06 9.98 8.56
N VAL A 27 0.32 9.70 7.31
CA VAL A 27 0.77 8.39 6.84
C VAL A 27 2.18 8.41 6.24
N GLY A 28 2.75 9.61 6.07
CA GLY A 28 4.13 9.83 5.66
C GLY A 28 5.14 9.52 6.76
N GLY A 29 6.40 9.28 6.39
CA GLY A 29 7.52 9.05 7.30
C GLY A 29 8.36 7.81 6.96
N SER A 30 9.29 7.48 7.84
CA SER A 30 10.12 6.27 7.78
C SER A 30 9.39 5.06 8.35
N ALA A 31 9.71 3.86 7.86
CA ALA A 31 9.18 2.57 8.33
C ALA A 31 7.63 2.50 8.40
N LYS A 32 6.93 3.20 7.48
CA LYS A 32 5.47 3.25 7.48
C LYS A 32 4.83 2.04 6.80
N PHE A 33 5.47 1.48 5.78
CA PHE A 33 4.92 0.40 4.99
C PHE A 33 5.94 -0.73 4.78
N ALA A 34 5.47 -1.98 4.84
CA ALA A 34 6.30 -3.19 4.68
C ALA A 34 6.31 -3.73 3.23
N GLY A 35 5.35 -3.30 2.40
CA GLY A 35 5.16 -3.79 1.05
C GLY A 35 3.86 -3.26 0.45
N ALA A 36 3.39 -3.91 -0.61
CA ALA A 36 2.16 -3.56 -1.28
C ALA A 36 1.48 -4.77 -1.93
N ALA A 37 0.18 -4.64 -2.21
CA ALA A 37 -0.57 -5.50 -3.12
C ALA A 37 -1.19 -4.65 -4.25
N ILE A 38 -1.48 -5.25 -5.40
CA ILE A 38 -2.11 -4.57 -6.53
C ILE A 38 -3.44 -5.27 -6.82
N ASP A 39 -4.54 -4.50 -6.88
CA ASP A 39 -5.85 -5.03 -7.23
C ASP A 39 -6.05 -5.16 -8.75
N SER A 40 -7.15 -5.78 -9.16
CA SER A 40 -7.47 -5.99 -10.58
C SER A 40 -7.72 -4.69 -11.35
N ALA A 41 -8.06 -3.60 -10.65
CA ALA A 41 -8.25 -2.28 -11.24
C ALA A 41 -6.93 -1.51 -11.41
N GLY A 42 -5.81 -2.03 -10.89
CA GLY A 42 -4.49 -1.42 -10.99
C GLY A 42 -4.19 -0.40 -9.90
N PHE A 43 -4.96 -0.35 -8.81
CA PHE A 43 -4.57 0.42 -7.63
C PHE A 43 -3.55 -0.34 -6.80
N MET A 44 -2.57 0.38 -6.27
CA MET A 44 -1.59 -0.18 -5.34
C MET A 44 -2.04 0.08 -3.91
N TRP A 45 -2.06 -0.96 -3.09
CA TRP A 45 -2.43 -0.91 -1.68
C TRP A 45 -1.20 -1.13 -0.82
N LEU A 46 -0.80 -0.11 -0.06
CA LEU A 46 0.38 -0.14 0.80
C LEU A 46 0.07 -0.80 2.14
N VAL A 47 0.92 -1.75 2.51
CA VAL A 47 0.78 -2.57 3.71
C VAL A 47 1.34 -1.84 4.93
N PRO A 48 0.53 -1.52 5.95
CA PRO A 48 0.99 -0.81 7.14
C PRO A 48 2.00 -1.60 7.96
N LEU A 49 3.18 -1.03 8.18
CA LEU A 49 4.11 -1.48 9.22
C LEU A 49 3.89 -0.65 10.48
N GLY A 50 4.25 0.65 10.42
CA GLY A 50 4.00 1.64 11.46
C GLY A 50 2.99 2.74 11.05
N ALA A 51 2.32 2.59 9.91
CA ALA A 51 1.24 3.50 9.50
C ALA A 51 -0.07 3.21 10.27
N PRO A 52 -0.88 4.23 10.58
CA PRO A 52 -2.16 4.07 11.27
C PRO A 52 -3.31 3.62 10.34
N ALA A 53 -3.03 3.45 9.05
CA ALA A 53 -4.01 3.16 8.01
C ALA A 53 -3.39 2.36 6.86
N VAL A 54 -4.23 1.60 6.14
CA VAL A 54 -3.90 1.11 4.80
C VAL A 54 -4.03 2.27 3.83
N VAL A 55 -3.13 2.37 2.85
CA VAL A 55 -3.15 3.45 1.85
C VAL A 55 -3.29 2.87 0.46
N ARG A 56 -4.35 3.26 -0.25
CA ARG A 56 -4.51 3.01 -1.68
C ARG A 56 -3.91 4.17 -2.46
N VAL A 57 -3.05 3.86 -3.41
CA VAL A 57 -2.38 4.80 -4.33
C VAL A 57 -2.89 4.53 -5.73
N ASP A 58 -3.34 5.59 -6.43
CA ASP A 58 -3.62 5.48 -7.85
C ASP A 58 -2.31 5.49 -8.65
N THR A 59 -1.97 4.33 -9.23
CA THR A 59 -0.73 4.15 -10.01
C THR A 59 -0.97 4.03 -11.51
N ARG A 60 -2.23 4.22 -11.94
CA ARG A 60 -2.66 4.05 -13.32
C ARG A 60 -2.09 5.16 -14.21
N PRO A 61 -1.93 4.93 -15.52
CA PRO A 61 -1.48 5.97 -16.44
C PRO A 61 -2.39 7.21 -16.37
N GLY A 62 -1.78 8.39 -16.24
CA GLY A 62 -2.51 9.65 -16.12
C GLY A 62 -3.04 9.97 -14.71
N ALA A 63 -2.75 9.13 -13.71
CA ALA A 63 -3.10 9.44 -12.32
C ALA A 63 -2.43 10.74 -11.85
N THR A 64 -3.18 11.54 -11.09
CA THR A 64 -2.64 12.72 -10.43
C THR A 64 -1.66 12.26 -9.34
N LEU A 65 -0.43 12.76 -9.40
CA LEU A 65 0.58 12.47 -8.39
C LEU A 65 0.08 12.91 -6.99
N GLY A 66 0.03 11.96 -6.06
CA GLY A 66 -0.44 12.21 -4.70
C GLY A 66 -1.91 11.89 -4.47
N ASP A 67 -2.65 11.41 -5.47
CA ASP A 67 -4.00 10.89 -5.23
C ASP A 67 -3.95 9.58 -4.45
N MET A 68 -4.26 9.68 -3.16
CA MET A 68 -4.14 8.61 -2.19
C MET A 68 -5.35 8.59 -1.27
N THR A 69 -5.95 7.42 -1.13
CA THR A 69 -7.05 7.19 -0.19
C THR A 69 -6.52 6.39 0.99
N HIS A 70 -6.82 6.81 2.22
CA HIS A 70 -6.42 6.07 3.43
C HIS A 70 -7.63 5.44 4.12
N PHE A 71 -7.45 4.21 4.56
CA PHE A 71 -8.44 3.39 5.25
C PHE A 71 -7.95 3.16 6.68
N SER A 72 -8.49 3.95 7.60
CA SER A 72 -8.20 3.88 9.03
C SER A 72 -9.25 3.02 9.77
N GLY A 73 -9.17 2.97 11.10
CA GLY A 73 -10.15 2.23 11.90
C GLY A 73 -9.82 0.75 12.03
N PHE A 74 -8.53 0.41 12.19
CA PHE A 74 -8.16 -0.95 12.54
C PHE A 74 -8.90 -1.43 13.80
N PRO A 75 -9.24 -2.72 13.90
CA PRO A 75 -9.73 -3.30 15.14
C PRO A 75 -8.83 -2.91 16.31
N SER A 76 -9.40 -2.68 17.49
CA SER A 76 -8.65 -2.22 18.67
C SER A 76 -7.52 -3.17 19.09
N SER A 77 -7.62 -4.45 18.72
CA SER A 77 -6.59 -5.47 18.94
C SER A 77 -5.36 -5.28 18.03
N VAL A 78 -5.46 -4.52 16.95
CA VAL A 78 -4.41 -4.29 15.96
C VAL A 78 -3.64 -3.00 16.29
N GLY A 79 -2.78 -3.09 17.29
CA GLY A 79 -1.93 -2.01 17.82
C GLY A 79 -0.47 -2.05 17.33
N GLY A 80 0.39 -1.19 17.86
CA GLY A 80 1.85 -1.29 17.68
C GLY A 80 2.47 -0.70 16.41
N SER A 81 3.81 -0.75 16.36
CA SER A 81 4.69 -0.13 15.37
C SER A 81 5.11 -1.05 14.21
N ALA A 82 4.84 -2.35 14.29
CA ALA A 82 5.20 -3.36 13.30
C ALA A 82 4.04 -4.34 13.06
N LYS A 83 2.96 -3.83 12.44
CA LYS A 83 1.68 -4.55 12.37
C LYS A 83 1.72 -5.74 11.41
N PHE A 84 2.03 -5.49 10.14
CA PHE A 84 1.86 -6.47 9.05
C PHE A 84 3.14 -6.63 8.22
N ALA A 85 3.38 -7.86 7.77
CA ALA A 85 4.54 -8.22 6.93
C ALA A 85 4.24 -8.08 5.43
N GLY A 86 2.97 -8.16 5.04
CA GLY A 86 2.55 -8.17 3.64
C GLY A 86 1.04 -8.23 3.50
N ALA A 87 0.57 -8.37 2.27
CA ALA A 87 -0.83 -8.56 1.96
C ALA A 87 -1.03 -9.39 0.70
N ALA A 88 -2.21 -9.98 0.57
CA ALA A 88 -2.70 -10.61 -0.64
C ALA A 88 -4.10 -10.09 -0.96
N ILE A 89 -4.46 -10.07 -2.25
CA ILE A 89 -5.81 -9.72 -2.69
C ILE A 89 -6.44 -10.97 -3.31
N ASP A 90 -7.63 -11.32 -2.87
CA ASP A 90 -8.36 -12.47 -3.41
C ASP A 90 -9.14 -12.12 -4.68
N SER A 91 -9.75 -13.13 -5.32
CA SER A 91 -10.49 -12.95 -6.56
C SER A 91 -11.79 -12.13 -6.39
N ALA A 92 -12.29 -11.96 -5.17
CA ALA A 92 -13.44 -11.10 -4.89
C ALA A 92 -13.03 -9.63 -4.68
N GLY A 93 -11.72 -9.36 -4.63
CA GLY A 93 -11.17 -8.02 -4.44
C GLY A 93 -10.88 -7.68 -2.97
N PHE A 94 -11.07 -8.62 -2.03
CA PHE A 94 -10.75 -8.36 -0.63
C PHE A 94 -9.25 -8.44 -0.39
N MET A 95 -8.73 -7.52 0.41
CA MET A 95 -7.34 -7.50 0.80
C MET A 95 -7.14 -8.14 2.17
N TRP A 96 -6.21 -9.07 2.27
CA TRP A 96 -5.86 -9.80 3.47
C TRP A 96 -4.48 -9.39 3.95
N LEU A 97 -4.40 -8.85 5.17
CA LEU A 97 -3.16 -8.39 5.80
C LEU A 97 -2.50 -9.52 6.60
N VAL A 98 -1.25 -9.83 6.26
CA VAL A 98 -0.46 -10.88 6.91
C VAL A 98 0.18 -10.33 8.18
N PRO A 99 -0.14 -10.87 9.37
CA PRO A 99 0.39 -10.36 10.64
C PRO A 99 1.90 -10.51 10.75
N LEU A 100 2.56 -9.47 11.25
CA LEU A 100 3.93 -9.54 11.77
C LEU A 100 3.91 -9.48 13.29
N GLY A 101 3.30 -8.42 13.84
CA GLY A 101 3.06 -8.23 15.27
C GLY A 101 1.58 -8.07 15.64
N ALA A 102 0.68 -8.07 14.65
CA ALA A 102 -0.75 -8.06 14.90
C ALA A 102 -1.24 -9.43 15.44
N PRO A 103 -2.28 -9.47 16.28
CA PRO A 103 -2.75 -10.72 16.90
C PRO A 103 -3.60 -11.59 15.96
N ALA A 104 -3.97 -11.08 14.78
CA ALA A 104 -4.82 -11.77 13.82
C ALA A 104 -4.64 -11.24 12.40
N VAL A 105 -4.99 -12.08 11.42
CA VAL A 105 -5.18 -11.67 10.02
C VAL A 105 -6.33 -10.66 9.97
N VAL A 106 -6.17 -9.61 9.18
CA VAL A 106 -7.20 -8.57 8.98
C VAL A 106 -7.61 -8.56 7.53
N ARG A 107 -8.92 -8.54 7.26
CA ARG A 107 -9.49 -8.32 5.93
C ARG A 107 -9.89 -6.85 5.78
N VAL A 108 -9.66 -6.30 4.60
CA VAL A 108 -10.11 -4.98 4.16
C VAL A 108 -11.05 -5.19 2.98
N ASP A 109 -12.22 -4.56 3.05
CA ASP A 109 -13.32 -4.68 2.08
C ASP A 109 -13.32 -3.55 1.04
#